data_AF-A0A9X3RPU1-F1
#
_entry.id   AF-A0A9X3RPU1-F1
#
_cell.length_a   1.000
_cell.length_b   1.000
_cell.length_c   1.000
_cell.angle_alpha   90.00
_cell.angle_beta   90.00
_cell.angle_gamma   90.00
#
_symmetry.space_group_name_H-M   'P 1'
#
loop_
_entity.id
_entity.type
_entity.pdbx_description
1 polymer ?
#
loop_
_entity_poly.entity_id
_entity_poly.type
_entity_poly.pdbx_seq_one_letter_code
_entity_poly.pdbx_strand_id
1 'polypeptide(L)'
;MATPQILPLSDLSTCCSLGSGPLSDFEATRYAILFKVLADPARLQILSHLAAEGCEPISVNRLADITGLSQPTVSHHLKRLTQAGLLRKIRTGRTVTHQIQPQLFAELRTVLQMD
;
A
#
# COMPACT_ATOMS: atom_id res chain seq x y z
N MET A 1 -36.61 34.75 10.73
CA MET A 1 -35.68 35.14 9.64
C MET A 1 -34.30 34.66 10.04
N ALA A 2 -33.90 33.50 9.53
CA ALA A 2 -32.59 32.91 9.83
C ALA A 2 -31.57 33.52 8.88
N THR A 3 -30.60 34.24 9.44
CA THR A 3 -29.45 34.75 8.70
C THR A 3 -28.67 33.56 8.14
N PRO A 4 -28.30 33.53 6.85
CA PRO A 4 -27.40 32.50 6.36
C PRO A 4 -26.03 32.78 6.98
N GLN A 5 -25.58 31.90 7.88
CA GLN A 5 -24.18 31.90 8.27
C GLN A 5 -23.38 31.36 7.08
N ILE A 6 -22.82 32.30 6.32
CA ILE A 6 -21.79 32.01 5.32
C ILE A 6 -20.58 31.56 6.11
N LEU A 7 -20.30 30.25 6.08
CA LEU A 7 -19.02 29.69 6.51
C LEU A 7 -17.91 30.41 5.70
N PRO A 8 -16.85 30.89 6.34
CA PRO A 8 -15.80 31.61 5.65
C PRO A 8 -15.12 30.66 4.65
N LEU A 9 -15.07 31.07 3.37
CA LEU A 9 -14.20 30.49 2.34
C LEU A 9 -12.73 30.88 2.61
N SER A 10 -12.27 30.65 3.83
CA SER A 10 -10.99 31.08 4.34
C SER A 10 -10.19 29.86 4.79
N ASP A 11 -9.69 29.09 3.81
CA ASP A 11 -8.53 28.20 3.98
C ASP A 11 -8.02 27.63 2.62
N LEU A 12 -8.11 28.40 1.53
CA LEU A 12 -7.43 28.03 0.26
C LEU A 12 -5.93 28.38 0.26
N SER A 13 -5.37 28.60 1.45
CA SER A 13 -3.99 29.06 1.67
C SER A 13 -3.29 28.30 2.80
N THR A 14 -3.75 27.08 3.11
CA THR A 14 -3.00 26.11 3.92
C THR A 14 -2.28 25.19 2.94
N CYS A 15 -0.96 25.14 3.04
CA CYS A 15 -0.06 24.66 2.00
C CYS A 15 -0.37 23.23 1.52
N CYS A 16 -0.93 23.09 0.31
CA CYS A 16 -1.04 21.81 -0.39
C CYS A 16 0.36 21.24 -0.72
N SER A 17 0.99 20.53 0.21
CA SER A 17 2.23 19.78 -0.02
C SER A 17 2.00 18.27 0.06
N LEU A 18 2.82 17.50 -0.67
CA LEU A 18 2.88 16.05 -0.48
C LEU A 18 3.62 15.76 0.83
N GLY A 19 2.88 15.43 1.89
CA GLY A 19 3.43 15.30 3.23
C GLY A 19 3.86 16.65 3.83
N SER A 20 4.99 16.69 4.54
CA SER A 20 5.44 17.87 5.30
C SER A 20 6.13 18.98 4.49
N GLY A 21 6.18 18.89 3.16
CA GLY A 21 6.82 19.88 2.29
C GLY A 21 7.24 19.30 0.93
N PRO A 22 7.96 20.06 0.09
CA PRO A 22 8.50 19.54 -1.16
C PRO A 22 9.45 18.36 -0.92
N LEU A 23 9.28 17.29 -1.69
CA LEU A 23 10.15 16.11 -1.63
C LEU A 23 11.52 16.42 -2.28
N SER A 24 12.59 15.90 -1.69
CA SER A 24 13.90 15.86 -2.35
C SER A 24 13.90 14.89 -3.53
N ASP A 25 14.87 15.03 -4.44
CA ASP A 25 15.04 14.11 -5.59
C ASP A 25 15.17 12.64 -5.16
N PHE A 26 15.84 12.40 -4.03
CA PHE A 26 16.00 11.07 -3.46
C PHE A 26 14.66 10.49 -2.97
N GLU A 27 13.89 11.28 -2.22
CA GLU A 27 12.56 10.88 -1.74
C GLU A 27 11.59 10.64 -2.89
N ALA A 28 11.54 11.56 -3.85
CA ALA A 28 10.71 11.43 -5.05
C ALA A 28 11.03 10.13 -5.82
N THR A 29 12.31 9.83 -6.02
CA THR A 29 12.76 8.59 -6.67
C THR A 29 12.34 7.35 -5.87
N ARG A 30 12.58 7.36 -4.56
CA ARG A 30 12.23 6.25 -3.67
C ARG A 30 10.73 5.96 -3.67
N TYR A 31 9.90 6.98 -3.51
CA TYR A 31 8.45 6.82 -3.52
C TYR A 31 7.92 6.43 -4.90
N ALA A 32 8.48 6.97 -5.99
CA ALA A 32 8.11 6.55 -7.35
C ALA A 32 8.34 5.04 -7.57
N ILE A 33 9.45 4.49 -7.08
CA ILE A 33 9.74 3.05 -7.14
C ILE A 33 8.69 2.25 -6.35
N LEU A 34 8.34 2.69 -5.15
CA LEU A 34 7.33 2.03 -4.31
C LEU A 34 5.94 2.09 -4.95
N PHE A 35 5.52 3.26 -5.45
CA PHE A 35 4.26 3.40 -6.17
C PHE A 35 4.24 2.56 -7.45
N LYS A 36 5.36 2.43 -8.16
CA LYS A 36 5.47 1.52 -9.32
C LYS A 36 5.30 0.04 -8.94
N VAL A 37 5.66 -0.33 -7.71
CA VAL A 37 5.38 -1.66 -7.17
C VAL A 37 3.88 -1.84 -6.86
N LEU A 38 3.18 -0.78 -6.46
CA LEU A 38 1.74 -0.83 -6.22
C LEU A 38 0.89 -0.69 -7.50
N ALA A 39 1.43 -0.07 -8.55
CA ALA A 39 0.75 0.20 -9.83
C ALA A 39 0.59 -1.06 -10.70
N ASP A 40 -0.07 -2.09 -10.18
CA ASP A 40 -0.42 -3.34 -10.87
C ASP A 40 -1.68 -3.93 -10.23
N PRO A 41 -2.73 -4.23 -11.03
CA PRO A 41 -4.02 -4.67 -10.50
C PRO A 41 -3.94 -5.95 -9.66
N ALA A 42 -3.15 -6.94 -10.10
CA ALA A 42 -3.02 -8.22 -9.40
C ALA A 42 -2.35 -8.04 -8.03
N ARG A 43 -1.34 -7.17 -7.94
CA ARG A 43 -0.70 -6.82 -6.65
C ARG A 43 -1.66 -6.12 -5.70
N LEU A 44 -2.49 -5.20 -6.18
CA LEU A 44 -3.50 -4.54 -5.36
C LEU A 44 -4.57 -5.54 -4.88
N GLN A 45 -5.02 -6.47 -5.73
CA GLN A 45 -5.94 -7.54 -5.33
C GLN A 45 -5.33 -8.45 -4.26
N ILE A 46 -4.08 -8.91 -4.44
CA ILE A 46 -3.37 -9.72 -3.44
C ILE A 46 -3.29 -8.99 -2.09
N LEU A 47 -2.89 -7.72 -2.09
CA LEU A 47 -2.82 -6.91 -0.87
C LEU A 47 -4.19 -6.71 -0.22
N SER A 48 -5.24 -6.48 -1.03
CA SER A 48 -6.62 -6.35 -0.55
C SER A 48 -7.10 -7.61 0.15
N HIS A 49 -6.82 -8.80 -0.41
CA HIS A 49 -7.21 -10.06 0.22
C HIS A 49 -6.41 -10.33 1.50
N LEU A 50 -5.10 -10.07 1.51
CA LEU A 50 -4.28 -10.16 2.72
C LEU A 50 -4.81 -9.25 3.84
N ALA A 51 -5.25 -8.03 3.49
CA ALA A 51 -5.84 -7.10 4.45
C ALA A 51 -7.21 -7.55 4.96
N ALA A 52 -8.06 -8.09 4.07
CA ALA A 52 -9.40 -8.59 4.42
C ALA A 52 -9.36 -9.80 5.37
N GLU A 53 -8.30 -10.62 5.30
CA GLU A 53 -8.02 -11.75 6.19
C GLU A 53 -7.27 -11.32 7.47
N GLY A 54 -7.46 -10.07 7.91
CA GLY A 54 -6.90 -9.55 9.16
C GLY A 54 -5.39 -9.28 9.13
N CYS A 55 -4.76 -9.22 7.96
CA CYS A 55 -3.31 -9.16 7.80
C CYS A 55 -2.57 -10.38 8.38
N GLU A 56 -3.25 -11.52 8.51
CA GLU A 56 -2.62 -12.78 8.92
C GLU A 56 -1.72 -13.36 7.80
N PRO A 57 -0.71 -14.20 8.13
CA PRO A 57 0.14 -14.81 7.12
C PRO A 57 -0.61 -15.80 6.23
N ILE A 58 -0.66 -15.57 4.91
CA ILE A 58 -1.35 -16.44 3.95
C ILE A 58 -0.36 -17.18 3.04
N SER A 59 -0.65 -18.45 2.74
CA SER A 59 0.15 -19.25 1.81
C SER A 59 -0.07 -18.86 0.35
N VAL A 60 0.90 -19.17 -0.52
CA VAL A 60 0.79 -18.90 -1.96
C VAL A 60 -0.38 -19.65 -2.59
N ASN A 61 -0.60 -20.90 -2.19
CA ASN A 61 -1.69 -21.73 -2.73
C ASN A 61 -3.04 -21.11 -2.40
N ARG A 62 -3.25 -20.70 -1.13
CA ARG A 62 -4.49 -20.03 -0.72
C ARG A 62 -4.71 -18.71 -1.46
N LEU A 63 -3.64 -17.94 -1.69
CA LEU A 63 -3.73 -16.71 -2.49
C LEU A 63 -4.10 -16.99 -3.95
N ALA A 64 -3.57 -18.05 -4.56
CA ALA A 64 -3.96 -18.48 -5.90
C ALA A 64 -5.45 -18.85 -5.95
N ASP A 65 -5.93 -19.61 -4.96
CA ASP A 65 -7.34 -20.01 -4.88
C ASP A 65 -8.30 -18.80 -4.79
N ILE A 66 -8.00 -17.83 -3.92
CA ILE A 66 -8.90 -16.68 -3.70
C ILE A 66 -8.81 -15.61 -4.80
N THR A 67 -7.65 -15.45 -5.45
CA THR A 67 -7.48 -14.47 -6.53
C THR A 67 -7.85 -15.02 -7.90
N GLY A 68 -7.95 -16.35 -8.05
CA GLY A 68 -8.14 -17.03 -9.34
C GLY A 68 -6.90 -16.98 -10.24
N LEU A 69 -5.76 -16.48 -9.74
CA LEU A 69 -4.51 -16.41 -10.49
C LEU A 69 -3.73 -17.73 -10.40
N SER A 70 -2.90 -18.00 -11.39
CA SER A 70 -1.99 -19.15 -11.33
C SER A 70 -0.97 -19.00 -10.20
N GLN A 71 -0.55 -20.11 -9.59
CA GLN A 71 0.47 -20.12 -8.53
C GLN A 71 1.79 -19.44 -8.97
N PRO A 72 2.32 -19.65 -10.21
CA PRO A 72 3.50 -18.93 -10.68
C PRO A 72 3.28 -17.41 -10.75
N THR A 73 2.11 -16.96 -11.19
CA THR A 73 1.74 -15.54 -11.24
C THR A 73 1.72 -14.93 -9.84
N VAL A 74 1.05 -15.58 -8.88
CA VAL A 74 1.02 -15.13 -7.49
C VAL A 74 2.43 -15.09 -6.89
N SER A 75 3.23 -16.12 -7.11
CA SER A 75 4.62 -16.18 -6.64
C SER A 75 5.46 -15.02 -7.18
N HIS A 76 5.29 -14.67 -8.47
CA HIS A 76 5.97 -13.53 -9.08
C HIS A 76 5.59 -12.21 -8.37
N HIS A 77 4.30 -11.96 -8.17
CA HIS A 77 3.82 -10.75 -7.50
C HIS A 77 4.28 -10.67 -6.04
N LEU A 78 4.19 -11.79 -5.29
CA LEU A 78 4.66 -11.86 -3.90
C LEU A 78 6.16 -11.61 -3.78
N LYS A 79 6.97 -12.11 -4.71
CA LYS A 79 8.41 -11.81 -4.76
C LYS A 79 8.64 -10.30 -4.93
N ARG A 80 7.95 -9.66 -5.87
CA ARG A 80 8.10 -8.21 -6.10
C ARG A 80 7.66 -7.38 -4.89
N LEU A 81 6.55 -7.74 -4.28
CA LEU A 81 6.04 -7.07 -3.08
C LEU A 81 6.98 -7.26 -1.87
N THR A 82 7.54 -8.45 -1.69
CA THR A 82 8.51 -8.75 -0.63
C THR A 82 9.83 -8.00 -0.85
N GLN A 83 10.33 -7.95 -2.09
CA GLN A 83 11.55 -7.19 -2.43
C GLN A 83 11.39 -5.69 -2.18
N ALA A 84 10.18 -5.15 -2.33
CA ALA A 84 9.86 -3.76 -2.00
C ALA A 84 9.65 -3.52 -0.49
N GLY A 85 9.70 -4.55 0.35
CA GLY A 85 9.46 -4.45 1.79
C GLY A 85 7.99 -4.33 2.20
N LEU A 86 7.04 -4.44 1.25
CA LEU A 86 5.60 -4.35 1.54
C LEU A 86 5.06 -5.61 2.20
N LEU A 87 5.72 -6.75 1.97
CA LEU A 87 5.42 -8.04 2.58
C LEU A 87 6.67 -8.62 3.25
N ARG A 88 6.47 -9.43 4.28
CA ARG A 88 7.49 -10.35 4.80
C ARG A 88 7.11 -11.79 4.52
N LYS A 89 8.13 -12.62 4.34
CA LYS A 89 8.01 -14.06 4.15
C LYS A 89 8.22 -14.77 5.49
N ILE A 90 7.29 -15.62 5.89
CA ILE A 90 7.35 -16.40 7.13
C ILE A 90 7.43 -17.87 6.74
N ARG A 91 8.33 -18.63 7.38
CA ARG A 91 8.49 -20.06 7.13
C ARG A 91 8.25 -20.82 8.42
N THR A 92 7.25 -21.69 8.40
CA THR A 92 6.89 -22.58 9.52
C THR A 92 6.98 -24.01 9.03
N GLY A 93 8.03 -24.73 9.44
CA GLY A 93 8.35 -26.04 8.90
C GLY A 93 8.60 -26.00 7.39
N ARG A 94 7.76 -26.70 6.62
CA ARG A 94 7.84 -26.75 5.15
C ARG A 94 7.01 -25.66 4.47
N THR A 95 6.11 -25.01 5.20
CA THR A 95 5.14 -24.04 4.65
C THR A 95 5.73 -22.65 4.66
N VAL A 96 5.47 -21.91 3.58
CA VAL A 96 5.83 -20.50 3.44
C VAL A 96 4.55 -19.69 3.32
N THR A 97 4.43 -18.66 4.15
CA THR A 97 3.35 -17.68 4.13
C THR A 97 3.90 -16.27 3.93
N HIS A 98 3.03 -15.35 3.51
CA HIS A 98 3.36 -13.95 3.30
C HIS A 98 2.43 -13.08 4.14
N GLN A 99 2.99 -12.03 4.73
CA GLN A 99 2.26 -11.14 5.62
C GLN A 99 2.59 -9.68 5.29
N ILE A 100 1.58 -8.80 5.37
CA ILE A 100 1.75 -7.36 5.19
C ILE A 100 2.75 -6.78 6.21
N GLN A 101 3.54 -5.79 5.78
CA GLN A 101 4.37 -4.95 6.65
C GLN A 101 3.72 -3.56 6.80
N PRO A 102 2.96 -3.29 7.88
CA PRO A 102 2.19 -2.06 8.03
C PRO A 102 3.04 -0.78 8.01
N GLN A 103 4.30 -0.87 8.43
CA GLN A 103 5.21 0.27 8.57
C GLN A 103 5.40 1.01 7.25
N LEU A 104 5.62 0.28 6.15
CA LEU A 104 5.84 0.89 4.84
C LEU A 104 4.56 1.51 4.27
N PHE A 105 3.40 0.93 4.56
CA PHE A 105 2.11 1.54 4.20
C PHE A 105 1.83 2.82 5.00
N ALA A 106 2.25 2.88 6.25
CA ALA A 106 2.14 4.10 7.05
C ALA A 106 2.96 5.24 6.43
N GLU A 107 4.20 4.96 6.02
CA GLU A 107 5.06 5.92 5.32
C GLU A 107 4.45 6.40 4.00
N LEU A 108 3.95 5.46 3.17
CA LEU A 108 3.30 5.81 1.90
C LEU A 108 2.03 6.67 2.10
N ARG A 109 1.27 6.44 3.17
CA ARG A 109 0.11 7.29 3.49
C ARG A 109 0.55 8.71 3.84
N THR A 110 1.60 8.88 4.64
CA THR A 110 2.10 10.20 5.04
C THR A 110 2.48 11.06 3.83
N VAL A 111 3.08 10.48 2.80
CA VAL A 111 3.44 11.21 1.56
C VAL A 111 2.21 11.64 0.76
N LEU A 112 1.12 10.87 0.82
CA LEU A 112 -0.11 11.12 0.08
C LEU A 112 -1.14 11.93 0.88
N GLN A 113 -0.80 12.40 2.08
CA GLN A 113 -1.63 13.35 2.82
C GLN A 113 -1.58 14.71 2.14
N MET A 114 -2.76 15.25 1.86
CA MET A 114 -2.97 16.59 1.32
C MET A 114 -3.98 17.26 2.25
N ASP A 115 -3.48 18.16 3.10
CA ASP A 115 -4.27 18.91 4.08
C ASP A 115 -4.15 20.42 3.80
#